data_AF-A0A218P8G6-F1
#
_entry.id   AF-A0A218P8G6-F1
#
_cell.length_a   1.000
_cell.length_b   1.000
_cell.length_c   1.000
_cell.angle_alpha   90.00
_cell.angle_beta   90.00
_cell.angle_gamma   90.00
#
_symmetry.space_group_name_H-M   'P 1'
#
loop_
_entity.id
_entity.type
_entity.pdbx_description
1 polymer ?
#
loop_
_entity_poly.entity_id
_entity_poly.type
_entity_poly.pdbx_seq_one_letter_code
_entity_poly.pdbx_strand_id
1 'polypeptide(L)' 'MDGFDKYRQLLFFLTWFFVLSLFALVVLREETGTVTFKAALATFFLTLVGIVGTAIKIRRKIREEMAGLPPHEEV' A
#
# COMPACT_ATOMS: atom_id res chain seq x y z
N MET A 1 20.01 -8.40 -2.62
CA MET A 1 18.91 -7.45 -2.93
C MET A 1 18.40 -6.91 -1.61
N ASP A 2 18.91 -5.74 -1.25
CA ASP A 2 18.71 -5.10 0.05
C ASP A 2 17.22 -4.89 0.34
N GLY A 3 16.81 -5.12 1.60
CA GLY A 3 15.40 -5.06 1.98
C GLY A 3 14.70 -3.73 1.62
N PHE A 4 15.47 -2.66 1.41
CA PHE A 4 14.97 -1.35 0.97
C PHE A 4 14.36 -1.37 -0.46
N ASP A 5 14.96 -2.10 -1.40
CA ASP A 5 14.43 -2.23 -2.77
C ASP A 5 13.10 -2.98 -2.79
N LYS A 6 12.93 -3.99 -1.92
CA LYS A 6 11.68 -4.75 -1.81
C LYS A 6 10.52 -3.87 -1.34
N TYR A 7 10.73 -3.00 -0.35
CA TYR A 7 9.68 -2.08 0.12
C TYR A 7 9.31 -1.04 -0.94
N ARG A 8 10.30 -0.55 -1.69
CA ARG A 8 10.09 0.40 -2.78
C ARG A 8 9.28 -0.21 -3.92
N GLN A 9 9.61 -1.45 -4.31
CA GLN A 9 8.87 -2.19 -5.32
C GLN A 9 7.45 -2.54 -4.84
N LEU A 10 7.28 -2.95 -3.59
CA LEU A 10 5.98 -3.21 -2.99
C LEU A 10 5.10 -1.94 -2.96
N LEU A 11 5.67 -0.80 -2.55
CA LEU A 11 4.98 0.49 -2.60
C LEU A 11 4.55 0.83 -4.02
N PHE A 12 5.42 0.65 -5.01
CA PHE A 12 5.08 0.90 -6.41
C PHE A 12 3.86 0.06 -6.85
N PHE A 13 3.86 -1.24 -6.54
CA PHE A 13 2.71 -2.10 -6.84
C PHE A 13 1.45 -1.67 -6.11
N LEU A 14 1.54 -1.37 -4.82
CA LEU A 14 0.38 -0.93 -4.03
C LEU A 14 -0.18 0.40 -4.54
N THR A 15 0.68 1.37 -4.87
CA THR A 15 0.26 2.65 -5.46
C THR A 15 -0.36 2.45 -6.84
N TRP A 16 0.22 1.59 -7.68
CA TRP A 16 -0.34 1.26 -8.99
C TRP A 16 -1.73 0.61 -8.87
N PHE A 17 -1.88 -0.39 -7.99
CA PHE A 17 -3.17 -1.01 -7.69
C PHE A 17 -4.18 -0.01 -7.12
N PHE A 18 -3.72 0.93 -6.29
CA PHE A 18 -4.57 1.99 -5.75
C PHE A 18 -5.14 2.87 -6.86
N VAL A 19 -4.32 3.30 -7.81
CA VAL A 19 -4.77 4.09 -8.98
C VAL A 19 -5.74 3.28 -9.84
N LEU A 20 -5.47 1.99 -10.09
CA LEU A 20 -6.37 1.13 -10.85
C LEU A 20 -7.73 0.94 -10.16
N SER A 21 -7.74 0.74 -8.84
CA SER A 21 -8.97 0.63 -8.06
C SER A 21 -9.76 1.94 -8.04
N LEU A 22 -9.08 3.09 -7.96
CA LEU A 22 -9.70 4.40 -8.06
C LEU A 22 -10.30 4.63 -9.45
N PHE A 23 -9.59 4.24 -10.51
CA PHE A 23 -10.11 4.28 -11.87
C PHE A 23 -11.35 3.39 -12.03
N ALA A 24 -11.33 2.16 -11.50
CA ALA A 24 -12.47 1.25 -11.52
C ALA A 24 -13.68 1.84 -10.78
N LEU A 25 -13.48 2.50 -9.63
CA LEU A 25 -14.54 3.20 -8.90
C LEU A 25 -15.13 4.36 -9.69
N VAL A 26 -14.30 5.13 -10.40
CA VAL A 26 -14.76 6.24 -11.27
C VAL A 26 -15.56 5.70 -12.44
N VAL A 27 -15.11 4.62 -13.08
CA VAL A 27 -15.81 3.98 -14.20
C VAL A 27 -17.15 3.38 -13.75
N LEU A 28 -17.18 2.71 -12.59
CA LEU A 28 -18.37 2.06 -12.04
C LEU A 28 -19.25 2.99 -11.21
N ARG A 29 -19.00 4.31 -11.23
CA ARG A 29 -19.71 5.29 -10.37
C ARG A 29 -21.22 5.34 -10.62
N GLU A 30 -21.68 4.95 -11.81
CA GLU A 30 -23.09 4.95 -12.18
C GLU A 30 -23.78 3.62 -11.81
N GLU A 31 -22.98 2.61 -11.43
CA GLU A 31 -23.41 1.25 -11.10
C GLU A 31 -23.10 0.88 -9.63
N THR A 32 -23.29 1.83 -8.71
CA THR A 32 -22.94 1.67 -7.27
C THR A 32 -23.64 0.52 -6.56
N GLY A 33 -24.76 0.03 -7.10
CA GLY A 33 -25.51 -1.12 -6.57
C GLY A 33 -24.89 -2.48 -6.92
N THR A 34 -23.93 -2.53 -7.84
CA THR A 34 -23.36 -3.79 -8.34
C THR A 34 -22.33 -4.39 -7.38
N VAL A 35 -22.21 -5.72 -7.42
CA VAL A 35 -21.17 -6.45 -6.68
C VAL A 35 -19.78 -5.98 -7.09
N THR A 36 -19.60 -5.64 -8.37
CA THR A 36 -18.35 -5.13 -8.95
C THR A 36 -17.91 -3.83 -8.30
N PHE A 37 -18.82 -2.87 -8.11
CA PHE A 37 -18.51 -1.61 -7.41
C PHE A 37 -18.10 -1.86 -5.95
N LYS A 38 -18.82 -2.73 -5.23
CA LYS A 38 -18.49 -3.09 -3.85
C LYS A 38 -17.13 -3.78 -3.75
N ALA A 39 -16.79 -4.66 -4.70
CA ALA A 39 -15.49 -5.30 -4.77
C ALA A 39 -14.37 -4.27 -5.03
N ALA A 40 -14.55 -3.36 -6.00
CA ALA A 40 -13.60 -2.28 -6.27
C ALA A 40 -13.38 -1.38 -5.05
N LEU A 41 -14.45 -1.07 -4.32
CA LEU A 41 -14.40 -0.28 -3.08
C LEU A 41 -13.65 -1.01 -1.97
N ALA A 42 -13.92 -2.30 -1.77
CA ALA A 42 -13.20 -3.11 -0.78
C ALA A 42 -11.71 -3.22 -1.11
N THR A 43 -11.36 -3.47 -2.38
CA THR A 43 -9.97 -3.49 -2.84
C THR A 43 -9.30 -2.14 -2.65
N PHE A 44 -9.98 -1.03 -2.92
CA PHE A 44 -9.46 0.31 -2.68
C PHE A 44 -9.05 0.51 -1.21
N PHE A 45 -9.93 0.17 -0.26
CA PHE A 45 -9.63 0.29 1.17
C PHE A 45 -8.51 -0.65 1.63
N LEU A 46 -8.51 -1.91 1.18
CA LEU A 46 -7.43 -2.86 1.48
C LEU A 46 -6.07 -2.35 1.00
N THR A 47 -6.03 -1.79 -0.22
CA THR A 47 -4.81 -1.24 -0.80
C THR A 47 -4.34 -0.02 -0.03
N LEU A 48 -5.26 0.85 0.41
CA LEU A 48 -4.95 2.01 1.25
C LEU A 48 -4.28 1.58 2.57
N VAL A 49 -4.83 0.56 3.25
CA VAL A 49 -4.23 0.01 4.48
C VAL A 49 -2.84 -0.55 4.21
N GLY A 50 -2.66 -1.26 3.10
CA GLY A 50 -1.34 -1.78 2.69
C GLY A 50 -0.30 -0.67 2.46
N ILE A 51 -0.69 0.42 1.79
CA ILE A 51 0.19 1.59 1.57
C ILE A 51 0.58 2.21 2.91
N VAL A 52 -0.39 2.46 3.79
CA VAL A 52 -0.15 3.07 5.11
C VAL A 52 0.76 2.19 5.96
N GLY A 53 0.50 0.89 6.04
CA GLY A 53 1.33 -0.06 6.78
C GLY A 53 2.77 -0.10 6.27
N THR A 54 2.95 -0.13 4.94
CA THR A 54 4.28 -0.11 4.32
C THR A 54 5.00 1.21 4.58
N ALA A 55 4.31 2.34 4.49
CA ALA A 55 4.86 3.66 4.78
C ALA A 55 5.30 3.81 6.25
N ILE A 56 4.54 3.25 7.19
CA ILE A 56 4.90 3.22 8.61
C ILE A 56 6.17 2.38 8.82
N LYS A 57 6.26 1.18 8.23
CA LYS A 57 7.46 0.33 8.32
C LYS A 57 8.69 1.04 7.75
N ILE A 58 8.57 1.71 6.61
CA ILE A 58 9.67 2.49 6.01
C ILE A 58 10.09 3.64 6.92
N ARG A 59 9.13 4.42 7.46
CA ARG A 59 9.43 5.50 8.41
C ARG A 59 10.15 4.99 9.66
N ARG A 60 9.72 3.83 10.17
CA ARG A 60 10.36 3.21 11.34
C ARG A 60 11.80 2.79 11.02
N LYS A 61 12.02 2.13 9.89
CA LYS A 61 13.36 1.72 9.43
C LYS A 61 14.30 2.92 9.22
N ILE A 62 13.82 3.98 8.58
CA ILE A 62 14.59 5.23 8.40
C ILE A 62 14.93 5.88 9.75
N ARG A 63 14.02 5.86 10.73
CA ARG A 63 14.28 6.40 12.07
C ARG A 63 15.30 5.54 12.83
N GLU A 64 15.22 4.22 12.73
CA GLU A 64 16.20 3.28 13.34
C GLU A 64 17.61 3.51 12.75
N GLU A 65 17.71 3.62 11.42
CA GLU A 65 18.96 3.94 10.72
C GLU A 65 19.53 5.32 11.11
N MET A 66 18.68 6.36 11.19
CA MET A 66 19.12 7.71 11.61
C MET A 66 19.47 7.80 13.10
N ALA A 67 18.89 6.95 13.95
CA ALA A 67 19.17 6.93 15.39
C ALA A 67 20.42 6.10 15.76
N GLY A 68 21.07 5.44 14.79
CA GLY A 68 22.23 4.56 15.03
C GLY A 68 21.89 3.32 15.86
N LEU A 69 20.61 2.92 15.93
CA LEU A 69 20.17 1.73 16.66
C LEU A 69 20.36 0.50 15.78
N PRO A 70 20.85 -0.64 16.34
CA PRO A 70 20.98 -1.87 15.57
C PRO A 70 19.60 -2.29 15.04
N PRO A 71 19.51 -2.79 13.80
CA PRO A 71 18.23 -3.15 13.20
C PRO A 71 17.55 -4.19 14.08
N HIS A 72 16.32 -3.90 14.52
CA HIS A 72 15.51 -4.90 15.19
C HIS A 72 15.24 -6.01 14.18
N GLU A 73 15.92 -7.13 14.36
CA GLU A 73 15.74 -8.37 13.61
C GLU A 73 14.26 -8.76 13.73
N GLU A 74 13.49 -8.59 12.64
CA GLU A 74 12.12 -9.09 12.56
C GLU A 74 12.24 -10.63 12.53
N VAL A 75 12.05 -11.28 13.69
CA VAL A 75 11.91 -12.74 13.86
C VAL A 75 10.54 -13.20 13.40
#